data_AF-A0A7S2K510-F1
#
_entry.id   AF-A0A7S2K510-F1
#
_cell.length_a   1.000
_cell.length_b   1.000
_cell.length_c   1.000
_cell.angle_alpha   90.00
_cell.angle_beta   90.00
_cell.angle_gamma   90.00
#
_symmetry.space_group_name_H-M   'P 1'
#
loop_
_entity.id
_entity.type
_entity.pdbx_description
1 polymer ?
#
loop_
_entity_poly.entity_id
_entity_poly.type
_entity_poly.pdbx_seq_one_letter_code
_entity_poly.pdbx_strand_id
1 'polypeptide(L)'
;MQRKYLDELHIKASKDLNAKSKGDAASGVDLSQYLKGKVTNDAAELNAWFAENDWPGMDITITPNGLGIGSIFDLLVDWQNAGKKYPVYIDQVRYEGVKMDKSASLKGYQLQGYDYPMFELATRQEGWRVFLVETDTSYTGMELTTRAVELMDLSRQPYDFRTLQFPQVDFEADVNIKWMEGMKVEGGLFSIDEAIKKVRLRLDDKGARAQSAVAMMTRSLPMGVYSIERPFFVIFWHEGLTLAPFVAISAN
;
A
#
# COMPACT_ATOMS: atom_id res chain seq x y z
N MET A 1 -13.98 -14.14 -14.44
CA MET A 1 -14.18 -13.20 -13.33
C MET A 1 -13.13 -12.10 -13.33
N GLN A 2 -11.84 -12.41 -13.11
CA GLN A 2 -10.72 -11.44 -13.11
C GLN A 2 -10.75 -10.38 -14.23
N ARG A 3 -10.98 -10.75 -15.50
CA ARG A 3 -11.00 -9.77 -16.62
C ARG A 3 -12.01 -8.63 -16.40
N LYS A 4 -13.27 -8.97 -16.10
CA LYS A 4 -14.33 -7.98 -15.79
C LYS A 4 -13.96 -7.11 -14.57
N TYR A 5 -13.30 -7.68 -13.57
CA TYR A 5 -12.81 -6.93 -12.41
C TYR A 5 -11.69 -5.94 -12.78
N LEU A 6 -10.74 -6.34 -13.65
CA LEU A 6 -9.72 -5.45 -14.22
C LEU A 6 -10.34 -4.36 -15.11
N ASP A 7 -11.37 -4.70 -15.90
CA ASP A 7 -12.11 -3.74 -16.74
C ASP A 7 -12.86 -2.71 -15.85
N GLU A 8 -13.46 -3.14 -14.74
CA GLU A 8 -14.15 -2.27 -13.77
C GLU A 8 -13.18 -1.40 -12.95
N LEU A 9 -12.02 -1.95 -12.57
CA LEU A 9 -10.86 -1.20 -12.04
C LEU A 9 -10.40 -0.11 -13.01
N HIS A 10 -10.23 -0.48 -14.28
CA HIS A 10 -9.81 0.44 -15.34
C HIS A 10 -10.84 1.55 -15.53
N ILE A 11 -12.14 1.24 -15.54
CA ILE A 11 -13.22 2.24 -15.64
C ILE A 11 -13.24 3.18 -14.43
N LYS A 12 -13.08 2.69 -13.20
CA LYS A 12 -12.96 3.53 -11.99
C LYS A 12 -11.75 4.47 -12.11
N ALA A 13 -10.57 3.94 -12.40
CA ALA A 13 -9.35 4.73 -12.57
C ALA A 13 -9.47 5.77 -13.71
N SER A 14 -10.03 5.39 -14.85
CA SER A 14 -10.29 6.30 -15.99
C SER A 14 -11.27 7.42 -15.65
N LYS A 15 -12.25 7.18 -14.77
CA LYS A 15 -13.18 8.22 -14.31
C LYS A 15 -12.46 9.26 -13.45
N ASP A 16 -11.64 8.80 -12.50
CA ASP A 16 -10.86 9.65 -11.60
C ASP A 16 -9.82 10.49 -12.35
N LEU A 17 -9.21 9.92 -13.40
CA LEU A 17 -8.27 10.62 -14.30
C LEU A 17 -8.94 11.78 -15.07
N ASN A 18 -10.18 11.61 -15.54
CA ASN A 18 -10.84 12.58 -16.43
C ASN A 18 -11.53 13.76 -15.72
N ALA A 19 -11.75 13.68 -14.41
CA ALA A 19 -12.41 14.73 -13.62
C ALA A 19 -11.67 16.09 -13.66
N LYS A 20 -10.35 16.09 -13.87
CA LYS A 20 -9.50 17.29 -13.89
C LYS A 20 -9.76 18.25 -15.07
N SER A 21 -10.53 17.85 -16.07
CA SER A 21 -10.79 18.66 -17.29
C SER A 21 -11.67 19.90 -17.11
N LYS A 22 -12.20 20.16 -15.90
CA LYS A 22 -13.15 21.26 -15.64
C LYS A 22 -12.79 22.27 -14.53
N GLY A 23 -11.54 22.27 -14.06
CA GLY A 23 -10.97 23.45 -13.39
C GLY A 23 -11.39 23.74 -11.93
N ASP A 24 -12.19 22.88 -11.30
CA ASP A 24 -12.48 22.98 -9.87
C ASP A 24 -11.29 22.47 -9.02
N ALA A 25 -10.99 23.15 -7.91
CA ALA A 25 -9.75 22.97 -7.16
C ALA A 25 -9.82 21.89 -6.06
N ALA A 26 -8.97 20.86 -6.14
CA ALA A 26 -8.73 19.91 -5.04
C ALA A 26 -7.32 19.30 -5.07
N SER A 27 -6.70 19.22 -3.88
CA SER A 27 -5.54 18.40 -3.47
C SER A 27 -4.40 18.14 -4.49
N GLY A 28 -3.25 18.78 -4.26
CA GLY A 28 -1.94 18.23 -4.64
C GLY A 28 -1.20 17.79 -3.38
N VAL A 29 -0.76 16.52 -3.31
CA VAL A 29 0.01 15.97 -2.19
C VAL A 29 1.28 15.33 -2.71
N ASP A 30 2.42 15.60 -2.05
CA ASP A 30 3.73 15.06 -2.41
C ASP A 30 4.11 13.83 -1.56
N LEU A 31 4.53 12.77 -2.25
CA LEU A 31 4.96 11.49 -1.65
C LEU A 31 6.47 11.27 -1.71
N SER A 32 7.25 12.22 -2.24
CA SER A 32 8.71 12.13 -2.31
C SER A 32 9.36 11.84 -0.95
N GLN A 33 8.73 12.32 0.14
CA GLN A 33 9.11 12.08 1.54
C GLN A 33 8.85 10.65 2.04
N TYR A 34 7.91 9.90 1.44
CA TYR A 34 7.49 8.55 1.86
C TYR A 34 8.01 7.45 0.93
N LEU A 35 8.54 7.81 -0.24
CA LEU A 35 8.92 6.88 -1.31
C LEU A 35 10.40 7.02 -1.65
N LYS A 36 11.10 5.88 -1.68
CA LYS A 36 12.45 5.76 -2.24
C LYS A 36 12.44 4.73 -3.36
N GLY A 37 13.26 4.94 -4.39
CA GLY A 37 13.38 4.02 -5.51
C GLY A 37 14.81 3.92 -6.02
N LYS A 38 15.16 2.77 -6.59
CA LYS A 38 16.45 2.49 -7.24
C LYS A 38 16.24 1.62 -8.47
N VAL A 39 17.00 1.87 -9.52
CA VAL A 39 17.14 0.98 -10.68
C VAL A 39 18.64 0.79 -10.93
N THR A 40 19.08 -0.44 -11.14
CA THR A 40 20.48 -0.79 -11.44
C THR A 40 20.56 -2.13 -12.17
N ASN A 41 21.71 -2.42 -12.77
CA ASN A 41 22.07 -3.74 -13.30
C ASN A 41 23.02 -4.52 -12.35
N ASP A 42 23.42 -3.94 -11.21
CA ASP A 42 24.25 -4.59 -10.18
C ASP A 42 23.39 -5.07 -8.99
N ALA A 43 23.38 -6.38 -8.76
CA ALA A 43 22.62 -7.00 -7.67
C ALA A 43 23.18 -6.63 -6.29
N ALA A 44 24.50 -6.49 -6.16
CA ALA A 44 25.12 -6.09 -4.90
C ALA A 44 24.78 -4.64 -4.57
N GLU A 45 24.75 -3.75 -5.57
CA GLU A 45 24.34 -2.35 -5.38
C GLU A 45 22.86 -2.23 -4.96
N LEU A 46 21.98 -3.06 -5.51
CA LEU A 46 20.56 -3.08 -5.13
C LEU A 46 20.33 -3.64 -3.73
N ASN A 47 20.95 -4.78 -3.40
CA ASN A 47 20.80 -5.44 -2.10
C ASN A 47 21.44 -4.60 -0.98
N ALA A 48 22.57 -3.94 -1.25
CA ALA A 48 23.18 -2.96 -0.33
C ALA A 48 22.27 -1.76 -0.09
N TRP A 49 21.66 -1.18 -1.12
CA TRP A 49 20.73 -0.06 -0.97
C TRP A 49 19.50 -0.41 -0.10
N PHE A 50 18.97 -1.63 -0.21
CA PHE A 50 17.91 -2.08 0.69
C PHE A 50 18.40 -2.15 2.15
N ALA A 51 19.59 -2.72 2.40
CA ALA A 51 20.18 -2.79 3.74
C ALA A 51 20.49 -1.40 4.34
N GLU A 52 20.98 -0.45 3.52
CA GLU A 52 21.19 0.97 3.88
C GLU A 52 19.89 1.71 4.23
N ASN A 53 18.73 1.16 3.86
CA ASN A 53 17.41 1.73 4.11
C ASN A 53 16.56 0.83 5.03
N ASP A 54 17.22 0.16 5.99
CA ASP A 54 16.64 -0.71 7.03
C ASP A 54 15.98 -2.02 6.54
N TRP A 55 16.18 -2.43 5.28
CA TRP A 55 15.59 -3.66 4.70
C TRP A 55 16.63 -4.74 4.34
N PRO A 56 17.37 -5.32 5.32
CA PRO A 56 18.24 -6.46 5.05
C PRO A 56 17.43 -7.68 4.57
N GLY A 57 18.07 -8.55 3.78
CA GLY A 57 17.42 -9.76 3.27
C GLY A 57 16.41 -9.52 2.15
N MET A 58 16.50 -8.41 1.43
CA MET A 58 15.81 -8.15 0.15
C MET A 58 16.65 -8.67 -1.04
N ASP A 59 17.27 -9.84 -0.86
CA ASP A 59 18.31 -10.34 -1.76
C ASP A 59 17.72 -10.82 -3.09
N ILE A 60 18.01 -10.10 -4.18
CA ILE A 60 17.56 -10.45 -5.54
C ILE A 60 18.75 -10.75 -6.46
N THR A 61 18.56 -11.62 -7.46
CA THR A 61 19.64 -12.06 -8.37
C THR A 61 19.49 -11.47 -9.76
N ILE A 62 20.16 -10.34 -10.03
CA ILE A 62 20.19 -9.75 -11.38
C ILE A 62 21.03 -10.63 -12.32
N THR A 63 20.38 -11.22 -13.32
CA THR A 63 21.07 -11.98 -14.39
C THR A 63 21.75 -11.05 -15.41
N PRO A 64 22.76 -11.52 -16.18
CA PRO A 64 23.41 -10.70 -17.20
C PRO A 64 22.43 -10.05 -18.19
N ASN A 65 22.56 -8.73 -18.38
CA ASN A 65 21.65 -7.87 -19.16
C ASN A 65 20.21 -7.75 -18.59
N GLY A 66 19.99 -8.13 -17.33
CA GLY A 66 18.77 -7.82 -16.59
C GLY A 66 18.84 -6.46 -15.90
N LEU A 67 17.68 -6.00 -15.41
CA LEU A 67 17.57 -4.82 -14.55
C LEU A 67 16.89 -5.20 -13.23
N GLY A 68 17.45 -4.72 -12.13
CA GLY A 68 16.85 -4.75 -10.81
C GLY A 68 16.17 -3.43 -10.50
N ILE A 69 14.93 -3.51 -10.02
CA ILE A 69 14.09 -2.37 -9.64
C ILE A 69 13.73 -2.53 -8.17
N GLY A 70 14.14 -1.57 -7.35
CA GLY A 70 13.82 -1.49 -5.92
C GLY A 70 12.90 -0.32 -5.62
N SER A 71 11.93 -0.54 -4.74
CA SER A 71 11.06 0.51 -4.19
C SER A 71 10.84 0.28 -2.69
N ILE A 72 10.85 1.37 -1.93
CA ILE A 72 10.55 1.39 -0.50
C ILE A 72 9.49 2.45 -0.25
N PHE A 73 8.44 2.07 0.49
CA PHE A 73 7.45 2.96 1.09
C PHE A 73 7.65 2.95 2.62
N ASP A 74 7.60 4.12 3.24
CA ASP A 74 7.70 4.28 4.69
C ASP A 74 6.80 5.45 5.15
N LEU A 75 5.73 5.12 5.85
CA LEU A 75 4.81 6.09 6.47
C LEU A 75 4.83 5.90 7.98
N LEU A 76 5.33 6.92 8.70
CA LEU A 76 5.16 7.08 10.14
C LEU A 76 4.09 8.14 10.41
N VAL A 77 3.08 7.78 11.19
CA VAL A 77 2.01 8.69 11.64
C VAL A 77 1.88 8.69 13.16
N ASP A 78 1.65 9.86 13.74
CA ASP A 78 1.26 10.05 15.13
C ASP A 78 -0.25 10.21 15.22
N TRP A 79 -0.86 9.67 16.26
CA TRP A 79 -2.26 9.94 16.59
C TRP A 79 -2.46 11.42 16.94
N GLN A 80 -3.53 12.03 16.41
CA GLN A 80 -3.90 13.41 16.72
C GLN A 80 -4.11 13.58 18.23
N ASN A 81 -4.77 12.60 18.87
CA ASN A 81 -4.78 12.39 20.32
C ASN A 81 -4.20 11.00 20.61
N ALA A 82 -3.13 10.94 21.42
CA ALA A 82 -2.52 9.67 21.81
C ALA A 82 -3.48 8.80 22.64
N GLY A 83 -3.35 7.49 22.49
CA GLY A 83 -4.04 6.52 23.32
C GLY A 83 -3.38 6.35 24.69
N LYS A 84 -3.97 5.48 25.51
CA LYS A 84 -3.43 5.05 26.80
C LYS A 84 -3.07 3.58 26.71
N LYS A 85 -1.89 3.18 27.20
CA LYS A 85 -1.53 1.76 27.32
C LYS A 85 -2.55 1.04 28.20
N TYR A 86 -3.08 -0.07 27.72
CA TYR A 86 -4.15 -0.83 28.37
C TYR A 86 -4.11 -2.30 27.94
N PRO A 87 -4.20 -3.28 28.84
CA PRO A 87 -4.17 -4.68 28.46
C PRO A 87 -5.45 -5.05 27.69
N VAL A 88 -5.28 -5.67 26.53
CA VAL A 88 -6.38 -6.24 25.72
C VAL A 88 -6.33 -7.76 25.86
N TYR A 89 -7.49 -8.40 25.87
CA TYR A 89 -7.60 -9.86 26.00
C TYR A 89 -8.32 -10.42 24.77
N ILE A 90 -7.66 -11.34 24.07
CA ILE A 90 -8.18 -12.07 22.91
C ILE A 90 -8.00 -13.55 23.22
N ASP A 91 -9.06 -14.35 23.13
CA ASP A 91 -9.08 -15.78 23.48
C ASP A 91 -8.44 -16.09 24.85
N GLN A 92 -8.73 -15.22 25.84
CA GLN A 92 -8.18 -15.22 27.21
C GLN A 92 -6.67 -14.91 27.32
N VAL A 93 -5.95 -14.78 26.21
CA VAL A 93 -4.53 -14.36 26.18
C VAL A 93 -4.43 -12.84 26.36
N ARG A 94 -3.52 -12.40 27.24
CA ARG A 94 -3.26 -10.98 27.52
C ARG A 94 -2.23 -10.41 26.54
N TYR A 95 -2.62 -9.36 25.82
CA TYR A 95 -1.76 -8.55 24.97
C TYR A 95 -1.52 -7.17 25.59
N GLU A 96 -0.37 -6.56 25.31
CA GLU A 96 -0.26 -5.10 25.44
C GLU A 96 -1.13 -4.44 24.39
N GLY A 97 -1.78 -3.34 24.75
CA GLY A 97 -2.80 -2.72 23.91
C GLY A 97 -2.96 -1.22 24.15
N VAL A 98 -3.86 -0.64 23.37
CA VAL A 98 -4.17 0.78 23.35
C VAL A 98 -5.65 0.96 23.65
N LYS A 99 -5.95 1.89 24.56
CA LYS A 99 -7.30 2.35 24.86
C LYS A 99 -7.44 3.83 24.48
N MET A 100 -8.46 4.14 23.70
CA MET A 100 -8.82 5.51 23.32
C MET A 100 -10.28 5.80 23.68
N ASP A 101 -10.54 6.95 24.29
CA ASP A 101 -11.90 7.40 24.62
C ASP A 101 -12.47 8.22 23.44
N LYS A 102 -13.80 8.13 23.18
CA LYS A 102 -14.46 8.78 22.04
C LYS A 102 -14.21 10.30 22.03
N SER A 103 -13.80 10.83 20.89
CA SER A 103 -13.37 12.23 20.72
C SER A 103 -13.46 12.67 19.24
N ALA A 104 -13.25 13.95 18.94
CA ALA A 104 -13.32 14.44 17.55
C ALA A 104 -12.28 13.80 16.60
N SER A 105 -11.19 13.23 17.15
CA SER A 105 -10.13 12.53 16.41
C SER A 105 -10.33 11.02 16.29
N LEU A 106 -11.39 10.47 16.89
CA LEU A 106 -11.71 9.04 16.87
C LEU A 106 -13.21 8.87 16.60
N LYS A 107 -13.55 8.44 15.39
CA LYS A 107 -14.93 8.21 14.96
C LYS A 107 -15.18 6.71 14.79
N GLY A 108 -16.44 6.31 14.94
CA GLY A 108 -16.91 4.96 14.64
C GLY A 108 -18.01 5.03 13.60
N TYR A 109 -18.07 4.05 12.70
CA TYR A 109 -19.03 3.95 11.62
C TYR A 109 -19.60 2.53 11.52
N GLN A 110 -20.91 2.37 11.41
CA GLN A 110 -21.50 1.14 10.90
C GLN A 110 -21.42 1.19 9.38
N LEU A 111 -20.90 0.13 8.77
CA LEU A 111 -20.86 -0.02 7.33
C LEU A 111 -22.13 -0.74 6.84
N GLN A 112 -22.72 -0.27 5.75
CA GLN A 112 -23.92 -0.91 5.18
C GLN A 112 -23.59 -2.30 4.63
N GLY A 113 -24.20 -3.34 5.19
CA GLY A 113 -24.02 -4.72 4.73
C GLY A 113 -22.72 -5.38 5.22
N TYR A 114 -22.16 -4.90 6.32
CA TYR A 114 -21.04 -5.53 7.03
C TYR A 114 -21.25 -5.40 8.54
N ASP A 115 -21.01 -6.49 9.27
CA ASP A 115 -21.46 -6.61 10.66
C ASP A 115 -20.60 -5.79 11.64
N TYR A 116 -19.30 -5.69 11.38
CA TYR A 116 -18.35 -5.00 12.24
C TYR A 116 -18.26 -3.48 11.97
N PRO A 117 -18.09 -2.66 13.02
CA PRO A 117 -17.87 -1.23 12.87
C PRO A 117 -16.46 -0.91 12.32
N MET A 118 -16.36 0.20 11.59
CA MET A 118 -15.11 0.82 11.16
C MET A 118 -14.77 1.98 12.09
N PHE A 119 -13.53 2.05 12.58
CA PHE A 119 -13.02 3.17 13.36
C PHE A 119 -12.04 4.01 12.56
N GLU A 120 -12.27 5.32 12.47
CA GLU A 120 -11.35 6.30 11.87
C GLU A 120 -10.53 6.97 12.97
N LEU A 121 -9.22 6.79 12.91
CA LEU A 121 -8.23 7.47 13.76
C LEU A 121 -7.60 8.62 12.94
N ALA A 122 -7.76 9.85 13.43
CA ALA A 122 -7.10 11.00 12.85
C ALA A 122 -5.62 11.07 13.27
N THR A 123 -4.76 11.36 12.30
CA THR A 123 -3.31 11.53 12.47
C THR A 123 -2.92 13.00 12.48
N ARG A 124 -1.73 13.32 13.01
CA ARG A 124 -1.16 14.68 12.98
C ARG A 124 -0.62 15.06 11.60
N GLN A 125 -0.11 14.07 10.88
CA GLN A 125 0.33 14.17 9.50
C GLN A 125 -0.89 14.49 8.63
N GLU A 126 -0.81 15.57 7.86
CA GLU A 126 -1.92 16.08 7.04
C GLU A 126 -2.31 15.09 5.93
N GLY A 127 -3.58 15.11 5.53
CA GLY A 127 -4.15 14.20 4.53
C GLY A 127 -4.44 12.80 5.05
N TRP A 128 -3.53 12.20 5.83
CA TRP A 128 -3.59 10.80 6.24
C TRP A 128 -4.70 10.47 7.24
N ARG A 129 -5.27 9.26 7.17
CA ARG A 129 -6.13 8.64 8.18
C ARG A 129 -5.82 7.15 8.32
N VAL A 130 -6.04 6.61 9.53
CA VAL A 130 -5.96 5.15 9.77
C VAL A 130 -7.35 4.62 10.06
N PHE A 131 -7.75 3.58 9.34
CA PHE A 131 -9.03 2.90 9.51
C PHE A 131 -8.80 1.50 10.09
N LEU A 132 -9.50 1.19 11.19
CA LEU A 132 -9.49 -0.13 11.82
C LEU A 132 -10.86 -0.79 11.64
N VAL A 133 -10.87 -2.03 11.19
CA VAL A 133 -12.07 -2.84 10.91
C VAL A 133 -11.80 -4.28 11.34
N GLU A 134 -12.71 -4.88 12.09
CA GLU A 134 -12.66 -6.31 12.46
C GLU A 134 -13.15 -7.20 11.30
N THR A 135 -12.66 -8.43 11.22
CA THR A 135 -13.08 -9.40 10.19
C THR A 135 -12.86 -10.85 10.62
N ASP A 136 -13.83 -11.71 10.32
CA ASP A 136 -13.76 -13.16 10.56
C ASP A 136 -13.00 -13.92 9.45
N THR A 137 -12.65 -13.24 8.36
CA THR A 137 -12.08 -13.85 7.15
C THR A 137 -10.63 -13.42 6.95
N SER A 138 -9.72 -14.39 6.88
CA SER A 138 -8.35 -14.16 6.41
C SER A 138 -8.33 -13.97 4.89
N TYR A 139 -7.76 -12.86 4.42
CA TYR A 139 -7.58 -12.52 3.00
C TYR A 139 -6.08 -12.51 2.65
N THR A 140 -5.73 -12.79 1.39
CA THR A 140 -4.32 -12.90 0.96
C THR A 140 -4.01 -12.13 -0.32
N GLY A 141 -2.75 -11.70 -0.49
CA GLY A 141 -2.27 -11.06 -1.72
C GLY A 141 -3.15 -9.89 -2.17
N MET A 142 -3.73 -10.00 -3.37
CA MET A 142 -4.61 -8.97 -3.94
C MET A 142 -5.99 -8.87 -3.27
N GLU A 143 -6.46 -9.92 -2.60
CA GLU A 143 -7.77 -9.95 -1.93
C GLU A 143 -7.85 -8.90 -0.82
N LEU A 144 -6.74 -8.68 -0.10
CA LEU A 144 -6.61 -7.63 0.92
C LEU A 144 -6.88 -6.23 0.35
N THR A 145 -6.27 -5.92 -0.80
CA THR A 145 -6.46 -4.61 -1.47
C THR A 145 -7.88 -4.48 -2.02
N THR A 146 -8.42 -5.53 -2.63
CA THR A 146 -9.81 -5.59 -3.09
C THR A 146 -10.77 -5.31 -1.94
N ARG A 147 -10.62 -6.02 -0.82
CA ARG A 147 -11.50 -5.92 0.34
C ARG A 147 -11.39 -4.57 1.05
N ALA A 148 -10.19 -3.99 1.12
CA ALA A 148 -10.01 -2.63 1.66
C ALA A 148 -10.76 -1.58 0.82
N VAL A 149 -10.71 -1.66 -0.51
CA VAL A 149 -11.46 -0.75 -1.39
C VAL A 149 -12.97 -0.99 -1.24
N GLU A 150 -13.44 -2.23 -1.20
CA GLU A 150 -14.85 -2.55 -0.95
C GLU A 150 -15.37 -1.95 0.36
N LEU A 151 -14.65 -2.15 1.48
CA LEU A 151 -15.02 -1.61 2.80
C LEU A 151 -15.04 -0.08 2.83
N MET A 152 -14.18 0.57 2.04
CA MET A 152 -14.14 2.03 1.93
C MET A 152 -15.26 2.59 1.02
N ASP A 153 -15.69 1.85 0.00
CA ASP A 153 -16.85 2.17 -0.84
C ASP A 153 -18.20 1.99 -0.11
N LEU A 154 -18.26 1.26 1.01
CA LEU A 154 -19.51 1.06 1.76
C LEU A 154 -20.05 2.37 2.37
N SER A 155 -21.38 2.52 2.31
CA SER A 155 -22.11 3.60 2.97
C SER A 155 -21.91 3.53 4.49
N ARG A 156 -21.63 4.68 5.11
CA ARG A 156 -21.21 4.80 6.51
C ARG A 156 -22.26 5.55 7.33
N GLN A 157 -22.76 4.94 8.39
CA GLN A 157 -23.62 5.60 9.39
C GLN A 157 -22.86 5.78 10.70
N PRO A 158 -23.07 6.85 11.49
CA PRO A 158 -22.38 7.02 12.77
C PRO A 158 -22.64 5.86 13.73
N TYR A 159 -21.58 5.21 14.21
CA TYR A 159 -21.66 4.18 15.26
C TYR A 159 -21.48 4.84 16.63
N ASP A 160 -22.30 4.45 17.62
CA ASP A 160 -22.09 4.89 18.99
C ASP A 160 -21.27 3.90 19.81
N PHE A 161 -20.31 4.45 20.54
CA PHE A 161 -19.32 3.74 21.33
C PHE A 161 -18.76 4.72 22.36
N ARG A 162 -18.19 4.21 23.46
CA ARG A 162 -17.55 5.07 24.48
C ARG A 162 -16.03 5.10 24.37
N THR A 163 -15.46 3.96 23.99
CA THR A 163 -14.03 3.68 24.04
C THR A 163 -13.71 2.67 22.94
N LEU A 164 -12.63 2.88 22.19
CA LEU A 164 -12.00 1.87 21.34
C LEU A 164 -10.85 1.20 22.11
N GLN A 165 -10.65 -0.11 21.92
CA GLN A 165 -9.50 -0.85 22.42
C GLN A 165 -8.94 -1.73 21.29
N PHE A 166 -7.63 -1.78 21.13
CA PHE A 166 -6.95 -2.61 20.14
C PHE A 166 -5.58 -3.09 20.68
N PRO A 167 -5.08 -4.28 20.29
CA PRO A 167 -3.74 -4.72 20.68
C PRO A 167 -2.66 -3.82 20.06
N GLN A 168 -1.50 -3.70 20.71
CA GLN A 168 -0.30 -3.16 20.06
C GLN A 168 0.17 -4.18 19.02
N VAL A 169 0.50 -3.70 17.83
CA VAL A 169 0.98 -4.52 16.72
C VAL A 169 2.45 -4.19 16.51
N ASP A 170 3.29 -5.22 16.36
CA ASP A 170 4.61 -5.12 15.77
C ASP A 170 4.77 -6.37 14.89
N PHE A 171 4.83 -6.18 13.57
CA PHE A 171 4.63 -7.23 12.58
C PHE A 171 5.57 -7.01 11.38
N GLU A 172 6.27 -8.06 10.97
CA GLU A 172 7.04 -8.15 9.74
C GLU A 172 6.66 -9.43 8.98
N ALA A 173 6.50 -9.35 7.66
CA ALA A 173 6.22 -10.51 6.83
C ALA A 173 6.74 -10.37 5.39
N ASP A 174 7.18 -11.49 4.82
CA ASP A 174 7.37 -11.65 3.39
C ASP A 174 5.99 -11.83 2.71
N VAL A 175 5.73 -11.08 1.64
CA VAL A 175 4.50 -11.18 0.84
C VAL A 175 4.82 -11.91 -0.46
N ASN A 176 4.18 -13.07 -0.65
CA ASN A 176 4.34 -13.84 -1.89
C ASN A 176 3.76 -13.07 -3.10
N ILE A 177 4.64 -12.44 -3.87
CA ILE A 177 4.31 -11.79 -5.15
C ILE A 177 4.80 -12.59 -6.37
N LYS A 178 5.10 -13.89 -6.21
CA LYS A 178 5.57 -14.77 -7.31
C LYS A 178 4.57 -14.93 -8.45
N TRP A 179 3.31 -14.54 -8.26
CA TRP A 179 2.32 -14.42 -9.35
C TRP A 179 2.71 -13.38 -10.42
N MET A 180 3.68 -12.49 -10.12
CA MET A 180 4.29 -11.57 -11.08
C MET A 180 5.41 -12.24 -11.91
N GLU A 181 6.01 -13.33 -11.44
CA GLU A 181 7.07 -14.05 -12.16
C GLU A 181 6.48 -14.65 -13.46
N GLY A 182 7.17 -14.43 -14.57
CA GLY A 182 6.70 -14.81 -15.91
C GLY A 182 5.73 -13.82 -16.57
N MET A 183 5.29 -12.75 -15.89
CA MET A 183 4.54 -11.66 -16.55
C MET A 183 5.39 -10.97 -17.61
N LYS A 184 4.76 -10.66 -18.75
CA LYS A 184 5.42 -10.20 -19.98
C LYS A 184 4.62 -9.10 -20.67
N VAL A 185 5.32 -8.18 -21.32
CA VAL A 185 4.72 -7.22 -22.27
C VAL A 185 4.52 -7.92 -23.61
N GLU A 186 3.45 -7.58 -24.32
CA GLU A 186 3.20 -8.07 -25.69
C GLU A 186 4.36 -7.68 -26.62
N GLY A 187 4.86 -8.65 -27.40
CA GLY A 187 6.13 -8.53 -28.13
C GLY A 187 7.37 -9.11 -27.39
N GLY A 188 7.26 -9.46 -26.11
CA GLY A 188 8.24 -10.30 -25.40
C GLY A 188 9.57 -9.61 -25.00
N LEU A 189 9.71 -8.31 -25.26
CA LEU A 189 10.89 -7.51 -24.93
C LEU A 189 11.04 -7.16 -23.44
N PHE A 190 10.18 -7.70 -22.57
CA PHE A 190 10.23 -7.52 -21.12
C PHE A 190 9.58 -8.73 -20.44
N SER A 191 10.28 -9.32 -19.47
CA SER A 191 9.70 -10.26 -18.51
C SER A 191 10.14 -9.94 -17.09
N ILE A 192 9.26 -10.20 -16.11
CA ILE A 192 9.63 -10.26 -14.69
C ILE A 192 10.07 -11.70 -14.40
N ASP A 193 11.25 -11.88 -13.85
CA ASP A 193 11.88 -13.20 -13.68
C ASP A 193 12.17 -13.53 -12.20
N GLU A 194 12.16 -12.55 -11.31
CA GLU A 194 12.15 -12.72 -9.85
C GLU A 194 11.41 -11.53 -9.20
N ALA A 195 10.60 -11.77 -8.17
CA ALA A 195 9.86 -10.72 -7.47
C ALA A 195 9.72 -11.01 -5.96
N ILE A 196 10.17 -10.07 -5.13
CA ILE A 196 10.20 -10.17 -3.66
C ILE A 196 9.53 -8.94 -3.06
N LYS A 197 8.70 -9.14 -2.03
CA LYS A 197 8.09 -8.04 -1.26
C LYS A 197 8.13 -8.35 0.23
N LYS A 198 8.45 -7.35 1.04
CA LYS A 198 8.29 -7.36 2.50
C LYS A 198 7.39 -6.24 2.97
N VAL A 199 6.73 -6.44 4.09
CA VAL A 199 5.92 -5.43 4.79
C VAL A 199 6.28 -5.39 6.27
N ARG A 200 6.20 -4.19 6.84
CA ARG A 200 6.23 -3.96 8.29
C ARG A 200 5.04 -3.14 8.70
N LEU A 201 4.42 -3.51 9.81
CA LEU A 201 3.30 -2.78 10.40
C LEU A 201 3.48 -2.71 11.91
N ARG A 202 3.50 -1.49 12.44
CA ARG A 202 3.50 -1.22 13.87
C ARG A 202 2.33 -0.30 14.24
N LEU A 203 1.62 -0.62 15.32
CA LEU A 203 0.60 0.24 15.94
C LEU A 203 0.85 0.26 17.46
N ASP A 204 0.96 1.46 18.04
CA ASP A 204 1.12 1.62 19.49
C ASP A 204 0.28 2.79 20.05
N ASP A 205 0.50 3.13 21.32
CA ASP A 205 -0.23 4.18 22.04
C ASP A 205 0.00 5.60 21.48
N LYS A 206 1.03 5.81 20.66
CA LYS A 206 1.42 7.11 20.10
C LYS A 206 1.07 7.25 18.63
N GLY A 207 1.17 6.18 17.86
CA GLY A 207 1.02 6.23 16.41
C GLY A 207 1.03 4.88 15.72
N ALA A 208 1.28 4.91 14.41
CA ALA A 208 1.51 3.73 13.58
C ALA A 208 2.65 3.97 12.59
N ARG A 209 3.35 2.90 12.21
CA ARG A 209 4.29 2.91 11.08
C ARG A 209 3.91 1.79 10.12
N ALA A 210 3.70 2.13 8.86
CA ALA A 210 3.44 1.19 7.78
C ALA A 210 4.58 1.32 6.76
N GLN A 211 5.31 0.23 6.53
CA GLN A 211 6.45 0.21 5.60
C GLN A 211 6.34 -0.98 4.65
N SER A 212 6.88 -0.85 3.44
CA SER A 212 7.06 -1.98 2.52
C SER A 212 8.27 -1.80 1.63
N ALA A 213 9.00 -2.87 1.39
CA ALA A 213 10.04 -2.95 0.36
C ALA A 213 9.60 -3.92 -0.74
N VAL A 214 9.87 -3.58 -2.00
CA VAL A 214 9.60 -4.41 -3.18
C VAL A 214 10.85 -4.42 -4.07
N ALA A 215 11.35 -5.61 -4.38
CA ALA A 215 12.39 -5.84 -5.36
C ALA A 215 11.81 -6.65 -6.55
N MET A 216 12.16 -6.25 -7.77
CA MET A 216 11.83 -6.98 -9.00
C MET A 216 13.08 -7.07 -9.88
N MET A 217 13.26 -8.20 -10.53
CA MET A 217 14.31 -8.41 -11.53
C MET A 217 13.67 -8.76 -12.87
N THR A 218 14.14 -8.09 -13.93
CA THR A 218 13.58 -8.22 -15.27
C THR A 218 14.63 -8.69 -16.26
N ARG A 219 14.20 -9.44 -17.28
CA ARG A 219 15.03 -9.84 -18.42
C ARG A 219 14.53 -9.21 -19.72
N SER A 220 15.37 -9.30 -20.75
CA SER A 220 15.27 -8.67 -22.07
C SER A 220 15.70 -7.20 -22.14
N LEU A 221 17.01 -6.95 -22.09
CA LEU A 221 17.65 -5.89 -22.90
C LEU A 221 18.80 -6.49 -23.73
N PRO A 222 18.62 -6.72 -25.04
CA PRO A 222 19.75 -6.70 -25.96
C PRO A 222 20.32 -5.28 -25.94
N MET A 223 21.60 -5.09 -25.60
CA MET A 223 22.21 -3.74 -25.54
C MET A 223 22.54 -3.16 -26.93
N GLY A 224 21.52 -3.06 -27.78
CA GLY A 224 21.40 -2.01 -28.79
C GLY A 224 20.39 -0.99 -28.28
N VAL A 225 20.69 0.31 -28.35
CA VAL A 225 19.82 1.36 -27.81
C VAL A 225 18.46 1.31 -28.49
N TYR A 226 17.40 1.00 -27.72
CA TYR A 226 16.02 1.00 -28.19
C TYR A 226 15.36 2.32 -27.75
N SER A 227 15.03 3.17 -28.72
CA SER A 227 14.24 4.38 -28.49
C SER A 227 12.79 4.01 -28.24
N ILE A 228 12.21 4.55 -27.17
CA ILE A 228 10.76 4.60 -27.02
C ILE A 228 10.30 5.89 -27.70
N GLU A 229 9.50 5.76 -28.75
CA GLU A 229 9.05 6.86 -29.62
C GLU A 229 7.52 7.02 -29.58
N ARG A 230 6.86 6.39 -28.59
CA ARG A 230 5.41 6.26 -28.45
C ARG A 230 4.95 6.01 -26.99
N PRO A 231 3.69 6.35 -26.64
CA PRO A 231 3.09 6.15 -25.32
C PRO A 231 3.22 4.74 -24.64
N PHE A 232 3.45 4.67 -23.31
CA PHE A 232 3.51 3.43 -22.49
C PHE A 232 3.24 3.63 -20.97
N PHE A 233 2.68 2.66 -20.23
CA PHE A 233 2.20 2.83 -18.82
C PHE A 233 3.25 2.53 -17.70
N VAL A 234 3.22 3.29 -16.58
CA VAL A 234 4.15 3.26 -15.40
C VAL A 234 3.43 3.58 -14.06
N ILE A 235 3.91 3.05 -12.92
CA ILE A 235 3.25 2.93 -11.59
C ILE A 235 3.79 3.98 -10.55
N PHE A 236 3.04 4.59 -9.60
CA PHE A 236 2.71 4.13 -8.21
C PHE A 236 1.92 5.24 -7.39
N TRP A 237 0.67 5.01 -6.79
CA TRP A 237 -1.46 6.17 -5.21
C TRP A 237 -1.41 6.93 -3.77
N HIS A 238 -2.02 8.13 -3.61
CA HIS A 238 -2.26 8.77 -2.29
C HIS A 238 -3.75 9.00 -1.92
N GLU A 239 -4.05 9.17 -0.62
CA GLU A 239 -5.37 9.66 -0.15
C GLU A 239 -5.80 10.98 -0.82
N GLY A 240 -7.12 11.08 -1.04
CA GLY A 240 -7.73 12.02 -2.00
C GLY A 240 -8.14 11.35 -3.33
N LEU A 241 -7.78 10.09 -3.55
CA LEU A 241 -8.02 9.30 -4.77
C LEU A 241 -8.63 7.93 -4.43
N THR A 242 -9.22 7.22 -5.41
CA THR A 242 -9.97 5.97 -5.15
C THR A 242 -9.19 4.66 -5.33
N LEU A 243 -7.92 4.65 -5.81
CA LEU A 243 -7.09 3.43 -5.92
C LEU A 243 -5.59 3.67 -6.16
N ALA A 244 -4.74 2.77 -5.59
CA ALA A 244 -3.28 2.48 -5.78
C ALA A 244 -2.52 3.42 -6.74
N PRO A 245 -1.41 4.19 -6.44
CA PRO A 245 -1.30 5.83 -7.52
C PRO A 245 -0.84 5.45 -8.97
N PHE A 246 -0.90 4.15 -9.27
CA PHE A 246 -0.25 3.21 -10.21
C PHE A 246 -0.33 3.55 -11.69
N VAL A 247 -0.75 4.77 -12.06
CA VAL A 247 -1.27 5.01 -13.40
C VAL A 247 -0.73 6.32 -13.97
N ALA A 248 0.44 6.25 -14.58
CA ALA A 248 0.87 7.13 -15.64
C ALA A 248 0.85 6.36 -16.98
N ILE A 249 0.58 7.05 -18.08
CA ILE A 249 1.09 6.68 -19.40
C ILE A 249 2.07 7.77 -19.84
N SER A 250 3.29 7.41 -20.22
CA SER A 250 4.09 8.26 -21.11
C SER A 250 3.27 8.53 -22.38
N ALA A 251 3.44 9.69 -23.01
CA ALA A 251 2.67 10.05 -24.19
C ALA A 251 3.50 10.63 -25.37
N ASN A 252 4.80 10.32 -25.39
CA ASN A 252 5.68 10.18 -26.56
C ASN A 252 7.07 9.77 -26.08
#